data_AF-A0A523T4T0-F1
#
_entry.id   AF-A0A523T4T0-F1
#
_cell.length_a   1.000
_cell.length_b   1.000
_cell.length_c   1.000
_cell.angle_alpha   90.00
_cell.angle_beta   90.00
_cell.angle_gamma   90.00
#
_symmetry.space_group_name_H-M   'P 1'
#
loop_
_entity.id
_entity.type
_entity.pdbx_description
1 polymer ?
#
loop_
_entity_poly.entity_id
_entity_poly.type
_entity_poly.pdbx_seq_one_letter_code
_entity_poly.pdbx_strand_id
1 'polypeptide(L)'
;MNVLYVTQYFSFAPTHASAITTYEIVRRLAERGHNVGVLSPHSAGVLLLYKKGAKKPDIINIFPFPKLEARWYNGFSTLLSHTVAYVPLIVNALTVNQRHMNFDIVISMYHPTHMATFCAYLLSRIFKLPLIVKTHDVYVLLQVCLRECISVFWIICTA
;
A
#
# COMPACT_ATOMS: atom_id res chain seq x y z
N MET A 1 15.76 5.05 11.99
CA MET A 1 14.33 4.67 12.14
C MET A 1 14.01 3.55 11.17
N ASN A 2 13.16 2.65 11.61
CA ASN A 2 12.65 1.50 10.86
C ASN A 2 11.25 1.85 10.36
N VAL A 3 11.08 1.95 9.05
CA VAL A 3 9.84 2.39 8.40
C VAL A 3 9.18 1.19 7.74
N LEU A 4 7.91 0.94 8.07
CA LEU A 4 7.09 -0.01 7.32
C LEU A 4 6.28 0.76 6.27
N TYR A 5 6.60 0.56 4.99
CA TYR A 5 5.89 1.18 3.88
C TYR A 5 4.95 0.17 3.22
N VAL A 6 3.65 0.40 3.30
CA VAL A 6 2.60 -0.49 2.76
C VAL A 6 2.06 0.09 1.44
N THR A 7 2.15 -0.70 0.37
CA THR A 7 1.69 -0.32 -0.97
C THR A 7 1.10 -1.52 -1.70
N GLN A 8 0.22 -1.29 -2.68
CA GLN A 8 -0.27 -2.35 -3.57
C GLN A 8 0.78 -2.79 -4.58
N TYR A 9 1.63 -1.85 -4.99
CA TYR A 9 2.58 -2.08 -6.05
C TYR A 9 3.88 -1.39 -5.69
N PHE A 10 4.97 -2.13 -5.84
CA PHE A 10 6.31 -1.61 -5.75
C PHE A 10 7.09 -2.12 -6.96
N SER A 11 7.80 -1.23 -7.64
CA SER A 11 8.64 -1.62 -8.77
C SER A 11 9.92 -0.83 -8.73
N PHE A 12 11.01 -1.50 -9.08
CA PHE A 12 12.31 -0.86 -9.28
C PHE A 12 12.41 -0.14 -10.63
N ALA A 13 11.46 -0.40 -11.54
CA ALA A 13 11.23 0.32 -12.79
C ALA A 13 9.75 0.76 -12.85
N PRO A 14 9.36 1.79 -12.07
CA PRO A 14 7.96 2.19 -11.96
C PRO A 14 7.46 2.82 -13.28
N THR A 15 6.29 2.38 -13.75
CA THR A 15 5.68 2.83 -15.02
C THR A 15 4.51 3.81 -14.86
N HIS A 16 3.97 3.94 -13.64
CA HIS A 16 2.81 4.78 -13.34
C HIS A 16 3.14 5.78 -12.23
N ALA A 17 2.46 6.94 -12.18
CA ALA A 17 2.76 8.03 -11.26
C ALA A 17 2.75 7.61 -9.77
N SER A 18 1.79 6.78 -9.37
CA SER A 18 1.69 6.23 -8.01
C SER A 18 2.91 5.35 -7.65
N ALA A 19 3.39 4.55 -8.61
CA ALA A 19 4.58 3.72 -8.45
C ALA A 19 5.87 4.56 -8.42
N ILE A 20 5.98 5.59 -9.27
CA ILE A 20 7.14 6.49 -9.32
C ILE A 20 7.29 7.22 -7.98
N THR A 21 6.20 7.80 -7.50
CA THR A 21 6.25 8.56 -6.24
C THR A 21 6.50 7.65 -5.04
N THR A 22 5.98 6.42 -5.04
CA THR A 22 6.28 5.44 -3.98
C THR A 22 7.76 5.04 -4.00
N TYR A 23 8.31 4.75 -5.18
CA TYR A 23 9.73 4.42 -5.36
C TYR A 23 10.63 5.55 -4.85
N GLU A 24 10.36 6.80 -5.26
CA GLU A 24 11.16 7.95 -4.85
C GLU A 24 11.09 8.22 -3.33
N ILE A 25 9.93 8.02 -2.70
CA ILE A 25 9.80 8.14 -1.24
C ILE A 25 10.67 7.09 -0.54
N VAL A 26 10.50 5.82 -0.91
CA VAL A 26 11.27 4.70 -0.33
C VAL A 26 12.77 4.90 -0.55
N ARG A 27 13.16 5.28 -1.77
CA ARG A 27 14.55 5.56 -2.14
C ARG A 27 15.15 6.67 -1.28
N ARG A 28 14.46 7.81 -1.13
CA ARG A 28 14.96 8.94 -0.34
C ARG A 28 15.02 8.62 1.16
N LEU A 29 14.11 7.80 1.68
CA LEU A 29 14.17 7.31 3.06
C LEU A 29 15.41 6.42 3.26
N ALA A 30 15.65 5.49 2.34
CA ALA A 30 16.84 4.65 2.31
C ALA A 30 18.15 5.46 2.21
N GLU A 31 18.22 6.44 1.31
CA GLU A 31 19.39 7.33 1.14
C GLU A 31 19.68 8.17 2.40
N ARG A 32 18.66 8.46 3.21
CA ARG A 32 18.80 9.15 4.51
C ARG A 32 19.19 8.21 5.66
N GLY A 33 19.43 6.93 5.38
CA GLY A 33 19.89 5.94 6.37
C GLY A 33 18.77 5.26 7.17
N HIS A 34 17.51 5.50 6.84
CA HIS A 34 16.38 4.76 7.42
C HIS A 34 16.35 3.33 6.88
N ASN A 35 15.97 2.37 7.73
CA ASN A 35 15.71 0.99 7.29
C ASN A 35 14.26 0.94 6.83
N VAL A 36 14.02 0.60 5.56
CA VAL A 36 12.66 0.64 5.00
C VAL A 36 12.24 -0.78 4.62
N GLY A 37 11.24 -1.31 5.32
CA GLY A 37 10.55 -2.53 4.94
C GLY A 37 9.36 -2.19 4.04
N VAL A 38 9.36 -2.67 2.80
CA VAL A 38 8.27 -2.44 1.85
C VAL A 38 7.37 -3.65 1.81
N LEU A 39 6.14 -3.50 2.27
CA LEU A 39 5.09 -4.50 2.21
C LEU A 39 4.28 -4.29 0.92
N SER A 40 4.43 -5.19 -0.05
CA SER A 40 3.73 -5.12 -1.33
C SER A 40 3.35 -6.51 -1.82
N PRO A 41 2.11 -6.75 -2.30
CA PRO A 41 1.72 -8.03 -2.91
C PRO A 41 2.43 -8.29 -4.23
N HIS A 42 2.87 -7.24 -4.92
CA HIS A 42 3.56 -7.34 -6.20
C HIS A 42 4.85 -6.53 -6.22
N SER A 43 5.94 -7.18 -6.62
CA SER A 43 7.22 -6.53 -6.89
C SER A 43 7.74 -6.95 -8.27
N ALA A 44 7.72 -6.03 -9.24
CA ALA A 44 8.27 -6.28 -10.57
C ALA A 44 9.61 -5.57 -10.75
N GLY A 45 10.57 -6.27 -11.36
CA GLY A 45 11.74 -5.65 -12.00
C GLY A 45 13.07 -5.80 -11.27
N VAL A 46 14.13 -5.77 -12.07
CA VAL A 46 15.55 -5.81 -11.69
C VAL A 46 16.21 -4.57 -12.30
N LEU A 47 16.12 -3.41 -11.64
CA LEU A 47 16.99 -2.28 -11.95
C LEU A 47 17.12 -1.36 -10.73
N LEU A 48 18.17 -1.55 -9.94
CA LEU A 48 18.42 -0.76 -8.72
C LEU A 48 19.08 0.58 -9.11
N LEU A 49 18.30 1.65 -9.25
CA LEU A 49 18.82 3.03 -9.34
C LEU A 49 19.18 3.60 -7.95
N TYR A 50 19.83 2.81 -7.10
CA TYR A 50 20.30 3.28 -5.80
C TYR A 50 21.75 3.77 -5.94
N LYS A 51 22.05 4.91 -5.29
CA LYS A 51 23.43 5.38 -5.18
C LYS A 51 24.30 4.30 -4.52
N LYS A 52 25.54 4.17 -4.98
CA LYS A 52 26.52 3.24 -4.41
C LYS A 52 26.69 3.53 -2.91
N GLY A 53 26.31 2.57 -2.06
CA GLY A 53 26.36 2.70 -0.58
C GLY A 53 25.03 3.02 0.11
N ALA A 54 23.93 3.25 -0.62
CA ALA A 54 22.62 3.41 0.00
C ALA A 54 22.12 2.08 0.61
N LYS A 55 21.44 2.16 1.76
CA LYS A 55 20.74 1.00 2.33
C LYS A 55 19.65 0.56 1.37
N LYS A 56 19.63 -0.71 0.97
CA LYS A 56 18.56 -1.22 0.11
C LYS A 56 17.31 -1.44 0.96
N PRO A 57 16.11 -1.08 0.47
CA PRO A 57 14.88 -1.43 1.18
C PRO A 57 14.67 -2.94 1.13
N ASP A 58 14.17 -3.47 2.23
CA ASP A 58 13.83 -4.88 2.35
C ASP A 58 12.41 -5.09 1.84
N ILE A 59 12.27 -5.86 0.76
CA ILE A 59 10.96 -6.19 0.21
C ILE A 59 10.37 -7.34 1.02
N ILE A 60 9.32 -7.03 1.77
CA ILE A 60 8.57 -8.00 2.56
C ILE A 60 7.47 -8.55 1.65
N ASN A 61 7.84 -9.52 0.80
CA ASN A 61 6.89 -10.26 0.00
C ASN A 61 7.33 -11.72 -0.12
N ILE A 62 6.46 -12.66 0.27
CA ILE A 62 6.75 -14.09 0.19
C ILE A 62 5.86 -14.76 -0.87
N PHE A 63 4.77 -14.13 -1.29
CA PHE A 63 3.82 -14.72 -2.22
C PHE A 63 3.69 -13.89 -3.50
N PRO A 64 4.01 -14.46 -4.68
CA PRO A 64 3.68 -13.83 -5.94
C PRO A 64 2.16 -13.81 -6.07
N PHE A 65 1.53 -12.68 -5.77
CA PHE A 65 0.13 -12.49 -6.12
C PHE A 65 0.00 -12.43 -7.64
N PRO A 66 -1.03 -13.08 -8.23
CA PRO A 66 -1.36 -12.85 -9.63
C PRO A 66 -1.55 -11.35 -9.84
N LYS A 67 -1.09 -10.84 -10.99
CA LYS A 67 -1.24 -9.41 -11.33
C LYS A 67 -2.71 -9.03 -11.19
N LEU A 68 -3.02 -8.22 -10.19
CA LEU A 68 -4.36 -7.69 -9.96
C LEU A 68 -4.61 -6.62 -11.03
N GLU A 69 -4.96 -7.06 -12.24
CA GLU A 69 -5.31 -6.15 -13.33
C GLU A 69 -6.62 -5.43 -13.01
N ALA A 70 -6.68 -4.13 -13.28
CA ALA A 70 -7.87 -3.31 -13.06
C ALA A 70 -9.11 -3.77 -13.86
N ARG A 71 -8.93 -4.69 -14.82
CA ARG A 71 -10.02 -5.32 -15.61
C ARG A 71 -10.94 -6.22 -14.78
N TRP A 72 -10.55 -6.58 -13.55
CA TRP A 72 -11.30 -7.47 -12.66
C TRP A 72 -12.18 -6.72 -11.65
N TYR A 73 -12.49 -5.45 -11.87
CA TYR A 73 -13.28 -4.62 -10.95
C TYR A 73 -14.79 -4.91 -11.06
N ASN A 74 -15.24 -6.05 -10.53
CA ASN A 74 -16.65 -6.45 -10.47
C ASN A 74 -17.25 -6.15 -9.07
N GLY A 75 -16.98 -4.97 -8.52
CA GLY A 75 -17.60 -4.50 -7.27
C GLY A 75 -17.06 -5.16 -6.00
N PHE A 76 -17.96 -5.56 -5.09
CA PHE A 76 -17.65 -6.02 -3.72
C PHE A 76 -16.76 -7.27 -3.66
N SER A 77 -16.87 -8.18 -4.64
CA SER A 77 -16.05 -9.41 -4.70
C SER A 77 -14.57 -9.13 -4.98
N THR A 78 -14.27 -8.11 -5.80
CA THR A 78 -12.92 -7.62 -6.02
C THR A 78 -12.36 -7.00 -4.75
N LEU A 79 -13.17 -6.21 -4.05
CA LEU A 79 -12.77 -5.64 -2.76
C LEU A 79 -12.43 -6.74 -1.75
N LEU A 80 -13.30 -7.75 -1.60
CA LEU A 80 -13.11 -8.86 -0.65
C LEU A 80 -11.90 -9.75 -1.02
N SER A 81 -11.73 -10.09 -2.29
CA SER A 81 -10.58 -10.89 -2.74
C SER A 81 -9.26 -10.14 -2.54
N HIS A 82 -9.26 -8.82 -2.76
CA HIS A 82 -8.14 -7.96 -2.42
C HIS A 82 -7.93 -7.88 -0.89
N THR A 83 -8.98 -7.85 -0.05
CA THR A 83 -8.82 -7.91 1.42
C THR A 83 -8.13 -9.18 1.86
N VAL A 84 -8.60 -10.34 1.37
CA VAL A 84 -8.05 -11.65 1.72
C VAL A 84 -6.60 -11.78 1.26
N ALA A 85 -6.28 -11.26 0.08
CA ALA A 85 -4.91 -11.22 -0.45
C ALA A 85 -3.93 -10.46 0.46
N TYR A 86 -4.39 -9.51 1.28
CA TYR A 86 -3.51 -8.80 2.19
C TYR A 86 -3.34 -9.48 3.56
N VAL A 87 -4.12 -10.51 3.89
CA VAL A 87 -3.97 -11.24 5.15
C VAL A 87 -2.57 -11.88 5.28
N PRO A 88 -2.03 -12.59 4.27
CA PRO A 88 -0.65 -13.10 4.33
C PRO A 88 0.40 -11.99 4.49
N LEU A 89 0.16 -10.81 3.92
CA LEU A 89 1.05 -9.66 4.05
C LEU A 89 1.08 -9.14 5.50
N ILE A 90 -0.07 -9.07 6.17
CA ILE A 90 -0.14 -8.69 7.58
C ILE A 90 0.65 -9.70 8.43
N VAL A 91 0.45 -11.01 8.25
CA VAL A 91 1.18 -12.05 8.99
C VAL A 91 2.69 -11.95 8.76
N ASN A 92 3.13 -11.67 7.54
CA ASN A 92 4.54 -11.49 7.23
C ASN A 92 5.12 -10.24 7.90
N ALA A 93 4.40 -9.11 7.88
CA ALA A 93 4.82 -7.90 8.56
C ALA A 93 4.96 -8.13 10.07
N LEU A 94 4.03 -8.86 10.69
CA LEU A 94 4.11 -9.27 12.10
C LEU A 94 5.37 -10.11 12.37
N THR A 95 5.61 -11.11 11.53
CA THR A 95 6.76 -12.02 11.65
C THR A 95 8.09 -11.28 11.51
N VAL A 96 8.22 -10.38 10.53
CA VAL A 96 9.44 -9.59 10.30
C VAL A 96 9.67 -8.60 11.42
N ASN A 97 8.60 -7.97 11.92
CA ASN A 97 8.70 -7.03 13.03
C ASN A 97 9.25 -7.71 14.29
N GLN A 98 8.75 -8.90 14.62
CA GLN A 98 9.19 -9.68 15.77
C GLN A 98 10.65 -10.14 15.68
N ARG A 99 11.17 -10.36 14.46
CA ARG A 99 12.49 -10.97 14.27
C ARG A 99 13.62 -9.96 14.09
N HIS A 100 13.40 -8.87 13.34
CA HIS A 100 14.54 -8.11 12.82
C HIS A 100 14.35 -6.60 12.76
N MET A 101 13.13 -6.09 12.57
CA MET A 101 13.00 -4.69 12.17
C MET A 101 12.48 -3.72 13.21
N ASN A 102 11.75 -4.12 14.27
CA ASN A 102 11.18 -3.20 15.28
C ASN A 102 10.75 -1.85 14.67
N PHE A 103 9.67 -1.87 13.90
CA PHE A 103 9.20 -0.70 13.15
C PHE A 103 8.85 0.46 14.10
N ASP A 104 9.22 1.69 13.70
CA ASP A 104 8.93 2.93 14.44
C ASP A 104 7.70 3.64 13.88
N ILE A 105 7.39 3.43 12.60
CA ILE A 105 6.33 4.13 11.87
C ILE A 105 5.79 3.30 10.72
N VAL A 106 4.49 3.44 10.46
CA VAL A 106 3.82 2.86 9.31
C VAL A 106 3.45 3.97 8.33
N ILE A 107 3.81 3.81 7.06
CA ILE A 107 3.42 4.70 5.98
C ILE A 107 2.62 3.88 4.97
N SER A 108 1.55 4.46 4.44
CA SER A 108 0.78 3.83 3.36
C SER A 108 0.45 4.82 2.26
N MET A 109 0.35 4.31 1.04
CA MET A 109 -0.24 5.05 -0.06
C MET A 109 -1.70 4.62 -0.24
N TYR A 110 -2.62 5.57 -0.11
CA TYR A 110 -4.02 5.35 -0.40
C TYR A 110 -4.28 5.35 -1.90
N HIS A 111 -5.08 4.39 -2.32
CA HIS A 111 -5.70 4.33 -3.64
C HIS A 111 -7.06 3.63 -3.48
N PRO A 112 -8.10 4.03 -4.23
CA PRO A 112 -9.43 3.45 -4.11
C PRO A 112 -9.52 1.98 -4.55
N THR A 113 -8.52 1.49 -5.29
CA THR A 113 -8.57 0.15 -5.90
C THR A 113 -8.08 -0.99 -5.01
N HIS A 114 -7.62 -0.69 -3.80
CA HIS A 114 -6.95 -1.68 -2.96
C HIS A 114 -6.97 -1.33 -1.47
N MET A 115 -6.83 -2.34 -0.62
CA MET A 115 -6.93 -2.20 0.83
C MET A 115 -5.59 -1.96 1.56
N ALA A 116 -4.51 -1.59 0.84
CA ALA A 116 -3.20 -1.33 1.44
C ALA A 116 -3.25 -0.41 2.68
N THR A 117 -3.99 0.70 2.60
CA THR A 117 -4.17 1.64 3.73
C THR A 117 -4.93 1.04 4.90
N PHE A 118 -5.93 0.19 4.64
CA PHE A 118 -6.64 -0.51 5.71
C PHE A 118 -5.72 -1.51 6.42
N CYS A 119 -4.89 -2.23 5.67
CA CYS A 119 -3.90 -3.14 6.25
C CYS A 119 -2.84 -2.38 7.05
N ALA A 120 -2.38 -1.22 6.55
CA ALA A 120 -1.49 -0.34 7.28
C ALA A 120 -2.11 0.18 8.58
N TYR A 121 -3.41 0.49 8.57
CA TYR A 121 -4.16 0.84 9.76
C TYR A 121 -4.22 -0.32 10.77
N LEU A 122 -4.56 -1.53 10.35
CA LEU A 122 -4.54 -2.69 11.25
C LEU A 122 -3.15 -2.91 11.87
N LEU A 123 -2.10 -2.85 11.05
CA LEU A 123 -0.72 -3.00 11.50
C LEU A 123 -0.31 -1.88 12.48
N SER A 124 -0.71 -0.64 12.23
CA SER A 124 -0.41 0.47 13.14
C SER A 124 -1.10 0.31 14.49
N ARG A 125 -2.32 -0.26 14.52
CA ARG A 125 -3.02 -0.56 15.77
C ARG A 125 -2.40 -1.75 16.52
N ILE A 126 -2.01 -2.81 15.80
CA ILE A 126 -1.36 -3.97 16.41
C ILE A 126 0.01 -3.59 16.99
N PHE A 127 0.81 -2.85 16.23
CA PHE A 127 2.14 -2.42 16.66
C PHE A 127 2.15 -1.19 17.57
N LYS A 128 0.99 -0.51 17.73
CA LYS A 128 0.88 0.78 18.44
C LYS A 128 1.81 1.86 17.88
N LEU A 129 1.91 1.93 16.55
CA LEU A 129 2.79 2.86 15.83
C LEU A 129 2.02 4.02 15.19
N PRO A 130 2.66 5.18 15.00
CA PRO A 130 2.10 6.25 14.18
C PRO A 130 1.88 5.77 12.75
N LEU A 131 0.76 6.20 12.16
CA LEU A 131 0.37 5.92 10.78
C LEU A 131 0.35 7.20 9.97
N ILE A 132 1.08 7.22 8.86
CA ILE A 132 1.00 8.27 7.84
C ILE A 132 0.30 7.70 6.61
N VAL A 133 -0.76 8.37 6.16
CA VAL A 133 -1.46 8.02 4.92
C VAL A 133 -1.20 9.10 3.89
N LYS A 134 -0.55 8.71 2.80
CA LYS A 134 -0.38 9.55 1.62
C LYS A 134 -1.51 9.25 0.64
N THR A 135 -2.37 10.22 0.41
CA THR A 135 -3.43 10.14 -0.61
C THR A 135 -2.90 10.45 -2.00
N HIS A 136 -3.23 9.59 -2.95
CA HIS A 136 -3.02 9.78 -4.38
C HIS A 136 -4.36 9.52 -5.10
N ASP A 137 -4.65 10.25 -6.18
CA ASP A 137 -5.88 10.10 -7.00
C ASP A 137 -7.22 10.16 -6.23
N VAL A 138 -7.45 11.27 -5.51
CA VAL A 138 -8.71 11.49 -4.75
C VAL A 138 -9.93 11.71 -5.67
N TYR A 139 -9.72 11.98 -6.96
CA TYR A 139 -10.79 12.33 -7.92
C TYR A 139 -11.87 11.26 -8.11
N VAL A 140 -11.53 9.97 -7.97
CA VAL A 140 -12.50 8.87 -8.15
C VAL A 140 -13.49 8.80 -6.99
N LEU A 141 -13.06 9.11 -5.77
CA LEU A 141 -13.93 9.07 -4.59
C LEU A 141 -14.97 10.18 -4.63
N LEU A 142 -14.61 11.35 -5.18
CA LEU A 142 -15.55 12.46 -5.34
C LEU A 142 -16.69 12.09 -6.30
N GLN A 143 -16.40 11.45 -7.43
CA GLN A 143 -17.43 11.02 -8.39
C GLN A 143 -18.30 9.88 -7.88
N VAL A 144 -17.73 8.88 -7.19
CA VAL A 144 -18.47 7.75 -6.63
C VAL A 144 -19.31 8.18 -5.43
N CYS A 145 -18.76 8.96 -4.49
CA CYS A 145 -19.54 9.53 -3.39
C CYS A 145 -20.60 10.51 -3.90
N LEU A 146 -20.33 11.35 -4.90
CA LEU A 146 -21.37 12.22 -5.48
C LEU A 146 -22.47 11.39 -6.14
N ARG A 147 -22.15 10.33 -6.89
CA ARG A 147 -23.17 9.45 -7.49
C ARG A 147 -23.99 8.70 -6.45
N GLU A 148 -23.35 8.11 -5.44
CA GLU A 148 -24.03 7.35 -4.39
C GLU A 148 -24.79 8.25 -3.42
N CYS A 149 -24.26 9.43 -3.08
CA CYS A 149 -25.01 10.42 -2.31
C CYS A 149 -26.24 10.91 -3.08
N ILE A 150 -26.15 11.19 -4.40
CA ILE A 150 -27.33 11.59 -5.19
C ILE A 150 -28.38 10.48 -5.26
N SER A 151 -27.96 9.22 -5.37
CA SER A 151 -28.91 8.10 -5.45
C SER A 151 -29.54 7.73 -4.10
N VAL A 152 -28.80 7.86 -2.98
CA VAL A 152 -29.38 7.72 -1.63
C VAL A 152 -30.30 8.91 -1.29
N PHE A 153 -29.96 10.12 -1.72
CA PHE A 153 -30.83 11.29 -1.53
C PHE A 153 -32.13 11.17 -2.31
N TRP A 154 -32.11 10.59 -3.52
CA TRP A 154 -33.33 10.34 -4.29
C TRP A 154 -34.23 9.30 -3.62
N ILE A 155 -33.66 8.19 -3.11
CA ILE A 155 -34.44 7.15 -2.39
C ILE A 155 -35.10 7.72 -1.13
N ILE A 156 -34.44 8.65 -0.43
CA ILE A 156 -35.00 9.29 0.78
C ILE A 156 -36.02 10.39 0.43
N CYS A 157 -35.95 11.00 -0.76
CA CYS A 157 -36.91 12.03 -1.18
C CYS A 157 -38.12 11.50 -1.95
N THR A 158 -38.15 10.21 -2.34
CA THR A 158 -39.27 9.57 -3.04
C THR A 158 -39.98 8.47 -2.25
N ALA A 159 -39.63 8.28 -0.98
CA ALA A 159 -40.33 7.40 -0.02
C ALA A 159 -41.12 8.25 0.99
#